data_AF-A0A9D0TFR7-F1
#
_entry.id   AF-A0A9D0TFR7-F1
#
_cell.length_a   1.000
_cell.length_b   1.000
_cell.length_c   1.000
_cell.angle_alpha   90.00
_cell.angle_beta   90.00
_cell.angle_gamma   90.00
#
_symmetry.space_group_name_H-M   'P 1'
#
loop_
_entity.id
_entity.type
_entity.pdbx_description
1 polymer ?
#
loop_
_entity_poly.entity_id
_entity_poly.type
_entity_poly.pdbx_seq_one_letter_code
_entity_poly.pdbx_strand_id
1 'polypeptide(L)'
;MNKHFKPVITLILGSILITGNAFAASVSLSGMLTIEPGFRKTINEKGSWFAMNSPSPNGSAVAMLKPGTAGGIILGEYQNFVLDPDEPHLQGWKGDTNGDGIPDGAAGTGYGNPPVKEGTALAPFKFFGVNTYVGLNPLTYQAGGSRPAPNVMLDLAACSGSSCAITAEFSAWEVMWNGSAFEQGPRPDKDGPFGLATGTLDINTLAYSLDWSSQIKNGPFNGVPAFWHIEGTYIPVSAVPIPAAAWLFCSGLAGLLTVCRRRIGKTDSI
;
A
#
# COMPACT_ATOMS: atom_id res chain seq x y z
N MET A 1 -41.18 18.92 -53.06
CA MET A 1 -39.75 19.28 -53.03
C MET A 1 -39.45 19.94 -51.69
N ASN A 2 -38.82 19.21 -50.76
CA ASN A 2 -37.69 19.68 -49.96
C ASN A 2 -37.18 18.53 -49.10
N LYS A 3 -35.88 18.33 -49.21
CA LYS A 3 -35.12 17.16 -48.77
C LYS A 3 -34.81 17.25 -47.27
N HIS A 4 -34.65 16.07 -46.69
CA HIS A 4 -33.98 15.72 -45.45
C HIS A 4 -32.87 16.66 -44.97
N PHE A 5 -32.79 16.86 -43.65
CA PHE A 5 -31.52 16.87 -42.92
C PHE A 5 -31.73 16.24 -41.53
N LYS A 6 -31.19 15.03 -41.33
CA LYS A 6 -31.00 14.39 -40.02
C LYS A 6 -29.64 14.87 -39.48
N PRO A 7 -29.49 15.18 -38.18
CA PRO A 7 -28.19 15.50 -37.62
C PRO A 7 -27.33 14.23 -37.60
N VAL A 8 -26.25 14.25 -38.37
CA VAL A 8 -25.17 13.25 -38.33
C VAL A 8 -24.38 13.51 -37.05
N ILE A 9 -24.45 12.57 -36.11
CA ILE A 9 -23.54 12.51 -34.97
C ILE A 9 -22.20 12.01 -35.51
N THR A 10 -21.26 12.92 -35.72
CA THR A 10 -19.89 12.60 -36.06
C THR A 10 -19.20 12.02 -34.83
N LEU A 11 -19.14 10.69 -34.75
CA LEU A 11 -18.23 9.98 -33.85
C LEU A 11 -16.81 10.19 -34.39
N ILE A 12 -15.98 10.95 -33.68
CA ILE A 12 -14.54 11.00 -33.98
C ILE A 12 -13.95 9.67 -33.52
N LEU A 13 -13.92 8.68 -34.42
CA LEU A 13 -12.99 7.56 -34.29
C LEU A 13 -11.59 8.11 -34.53
N GLY A 14 -10.83 8.29 -33.44
CA GLY A 14 -9.39 8.37 -33.53
C GLY A 14 -8.86 7.05 -34.07
N SER A 15 -8.54 7.01 -35.36
CA SER A 15 -7.84 5.90 -36.00
C SER A 15 -6.42 5.82 -35.45
N ILE A 16 -6.23 5.01 -34.41
CA ILE A 16 -4.91 4.53 -34.00
C ILE A 16 -4.50 3.47 -35.02
N LEU A 17 -3.48 3.79 -35.83
CA LEU A 17 -2.73 2.78 -36.56
C LEU A 17 -2.09 1.85 -35.53
N ILE A 18 -2.61 0.62 -35.44
CA ILE A 18 -1.98 -0.45 -34.66
C ILE A 18 -0.85 -1.00 -35.51
N THR A 19 0.32 -0.37 -35.41
CA THR A 19 1.57 -1.08 -35.67
C THR A 19 1.82 -1.96 -34.46
N GLY A 20 1.84 -3.28 -34.69
CA GLY A 20 1.98 -4.29 -33.66
C GLY A 20 3.32 -4.17 -32.92
N ASN A 21 3.30 -3.44 -31.81
CA ASN A 21 4.18 -3.66 -30.68
C ASN A 21 3.24 -4.00 -29.53
N ALA A 22 3.33 -5.24 -29.02
CA ALA A 22 2.70 -5.61 -27.77
C ALA A 22 3.32 -4.73 -26.68
N PHE A 23 2.64 -3.64 -26.31
CA PHE A 23 3.01 -2.90 -25.12
C PHE A 23 2.73 -3.82 -23.94
N ALA A 24 3.79 -4.22 -23.22
CA ALA A 24 3.67 -4.69 -21.85
C ALA A 24 3.12 -3.51 -21.04
N ALA A 25 1.80 -3.41 -20.97
CA ALA A 25 1.12 -2.30 -20.32
C ALA A 25 0.97 -2.63 -18.84
N SER A 26 2.04 -2.43 -18.06
CA SER A 26 1.92 -2.41 -16.61
C SER A 26 1.36 -1.04 -16.18
N VAL A 27 0.31 -1.05 -15.36
CA VAL A 27 -0.37 0.17 -14.88
C VAL A 27 -0.22 0.27 -13.37
N SER A 28 0.25 1.41 -12.88
CA SER A 28 0.28 1.71 -11.45
C SER A 28 -1.13 1.99 -10.94
N LEU A 29 -1.56 1.24 -9.93
CA LEU A 29 -2.87 1.43 -9.29
C LEU A 29 -2.81 2.60 -8.28
N SER A 30 -3.92 3.30 -8.14
CA SER A 30 -4.10 4.39 -7.16
C SER A 30 -5.47 4.27 -6.52
N GLY A 31 -5.49 4.24 -5.19
CA GLY A 31 -6.68 3.83 -4.46
C GLY A 31 -6.34 3.16 -3.15
N MET A 32 -7.26 2.34 -2.69
CA MET A 32 -7.13 1.57 -1.46
C MET A 32 -7.28 0.08 -1.77
N LEU A 33 -6.45 -0.74 -1.14
CA LEU A 33 -6.67 -2.18 -1.04
C LEU A 33 -7.35 -2.45 0.30
N THR A 34 -8.64 -2.78 0.30
CA THR A 34 -9.33 -3.14 1.54
C THR A 34 -8.80 -4.47 2.08
N ILE A 35 -8.90 -4.66 3.39
CA ILE A 35 -8.49 -5.91 4.02
C ILE A 35 -9.73 -6.73 4.40
N GLU A 36 -9.92 -7.87 3.75
CA GLU A 36 -10.93 -8.84 4.15
C GLU A 36 -10.50 -9.51 5.46
N PRO A 37 -11.34 -9.48 6.52
CA PRO A 37 -11.01 -10.12 7.79
C PRO A 37 -10.72 -11.61 7.66
N GLY A 38 -9.57 -12.02 8.18
CA GLY A 38 -9.19 -13.42 8.29
C GLY A 38 -10.15 -14.19 9.19
N PHE A 39 -10.56 -15.36 8.74
CA PHE A 39 -11.36 -16.30 9.49
C PHE A 39 -10.80 -17.71 9.33
N ARG A 40 -10.51 -18.34 10.48
CA ARG A 40 -10.04 -19.72 10.54
C ARG A 40 -11.08 -20.61 11.19
N LYS A 41 -11.60 -21.57 10.44
CA LYS A 41 -12.37 -22.71 10.94
C LYS A 41 -11.73 -24.00 10.44
N THR A 42 -11.93 -25.10 11.16
CA THR A 42 -11.25 -26.40 10.99
C THR A 42 -11.21 -26.96 9.55
N ILE A 43 -12.05 -26.47 8.64
CA ILE A 43 -12.17 -26.96 7.26
C ILE A 43 -12.29 -25.84 6.22
N ASN A 44 -12.27 -24.56 6.61
CA ASN A 44 -12.45 -23.43 5.69
C ASN A 44 -11.69 -22.22 6.24
N GLU A 45 -10.77 -21.71 5.44
CA GLU A 45 -9.98 -20.53 5.72
C GLU A 45 -10.28 -19.50 4.63
N LYS A 46 -10.50 -18.25 5.05
CA LYS A 46 -10.79 -17.11 4.18
C LYS A 46 -10.18 -15.85 4.80
N GLY A 47 -9.98 -14.83 3.99
CA GLY A 47 -9.50 -13.52 4.40
C GLY A 47 -7.99 -13.47 4.60
N SER A 48 -7.54 -12.33 5.10
CA SER A 48 -6.13 -12.02 5.24
C SER A 48 -5.50 -12.67 6.49
N TRP A 49 -4.27 -13.14 6.38
CA TRP A 49 -3.55 -13.83 7.45
C TRP A 49 -2.03 -13.63 7.39
N PHE A 50 -1.42 -13.86 8.54
CA PHE A 50 0.02 -13.94 8.75
C PHE A 50 0.37 -15.29 9.35
N ALA A 51 1.42 -15.95 8.86
CA ALA A 51 1.91 -17.22 9.40
C ALA A 51 3.43 -17.24 9.49
N MET A 52 3.97 -17.93 10.49
CA MET A 52 5.40 -18.23 10.58
C MET A 52 5.68 -19.72 10.35
N ASN A 53 6.84 -20.02 9.78
CA ASN A 53 7.35 -21.36 9.46
C ASN A 53 6.57 -22.17 8.41
N SER A 54 5.36 -21.76 8.04
CA SER A 54 4.57 -22.44 7.03
C SER A 54 3.80 -21.40 6.20
N PRO A 55 3.78 -21.51 4.85
CA PRO A 55 2.96 -20.68 3.97
C PRO A 55 1.49 -21.13 4.01
N SER A 56 0.96 -21.33 5.20
CA SER A 56 -0.40 -21.80 5.41
C SER A 56 -0.96 -21.25 6.72
N PRO A 57 -2.24 -20.84 6.75
CA PRO A 57 -2.88 -20.43 7.99
C PRO A 57 -3.22 -21.60 8.93
N ASN A 58 -2.89 -22.84 8.55
CA ASN A 58 -3.16 -24.04 9.35
C ASN A 58 -2.14 -24.30 10.48
N GLY A 59 -1.07 -23.52 10.57
CA GLY A 59 -0.06 -23.66 11.63
C GLY A 59 -0.53 -23.18 13.01
N SER A 60 0.30 -23.43 14.03
CA SER A 60 0.11 -22.90 15.38
C SER A 60 0.62 -21.47 15.54
N ALA A 61 1.49 -21.01 14.63
CA ALA A 61 2.08 -19.67 14.63
C ALA A 61 1.42 -18.81 13.54
N VAL A 62 0.12 -18.56 13.70
CA VAL A 62 -0.71 -17.87 12.72
C VAL A 62 -1.54 -16.78 13.41
N ALA A 63 -1.71 -15.65 12.73
CA ALA A 63 -2.65 -14.62 13.10
C ALA A 63 -3.62 -14.33 11.95
N MET A 64 -4.91 -14.29 12.26
CA MET A 64 -5.92 -13.77 11.34
C MET A 64 -5.92 -12.25 11.41
N LEU A 65 -5.86 -11.59 10.26
CA LEU A 65 -5.75 -10.15 10.15
C LEU A 65 -7.14 -9.50 10.04
N LYS A 66 -7.23 -8.22 10.39
CA LYS A 66 -8.45 -7.43 10.28
C LYS A 66 -8.11 -6.05 9.72
N PRO A 67 -9.05 -5.42 9.00
CA PRO A 67 -8.86 -4.05 8.54
C PRO A 67 -8.65 -3.13 9.73
N GLY A 68 -7.70 -2.20 9.59
CA GLY A 68 -7.50 -1.12 10.55
C GLY A 68 -8.55 -0.02 10.41
N THR A 69 -8.34 1.10 11.09
CA THR A 69 -9.27 2.24 11.05
C THR A 69 -9.37 2.91 9.68
N ALA A 70 -8.36 2.74 8.81
CA ALA A 70 -8.44 3.21 7.43
C ALA A 70 -9.19 2.24 6.49
N GLY A 71 -9.54 1.03 6.96
CA GLY A 71 -10.18 0.00 6.14
C GLY A 71 -9.23 -0.82 5.27
N GLY A 72 -7.99 -0.38 5.08
CA GLY A 72 -6.96 -1.11 4.36
C GLY A 72 -5.74 -0.27 4.00
N ILE A 73 -4.99 -0.71 2.98
CA ILE A 73 -3.74 -0.10 2.52
C ILE A 73 -4.03 0.99 1.49
N ILE A 74 -3.62 2.22 1.76
CA ILE A 74 -3.74 3.36 0.84
C ILE A 74 -2.50 3.39 -0.04
N LEU A 75 -2.69 3.21 -1.35
CA LEU A 75 -1.59 3.17 -2.31
C LEU A 75 -1.01 4.58 -2.51
N GLY A 76 0.32 4.68 -2.39
CA GLY A 76 1.07 5.93 -2.46
C GLY A 76 1.21 6.68 -1.13
N GLU A 77 0.63 6.18 -0.04
CA GLU A 77 0.67 6.83 1.27
C GLU A 77 1.26 5.92 2.36
N TYR A 78 2.03 6.51 3.28
CA TYR A 78 2.51 5.82 4.46
C TYR A 78 1.42 5.76 5.54
N GLN A 79 1.23 4.58 6.11
CA GLN A 79 0.36 4.35 7.27
C GLN A 79 1.22 3.81 8.40
N ASN A 80 2.14 4.66 8.86
CA ASN A 80 3.18 4.30 9.81
C ASN A 80 2.63 4.13 11.23
N PHE A 81 3.18 3.17 11.97
CA PHE A 81 3.15 3.27 13.43
C PHE A 81 4.33 4.14 13.91
N VAL A 82 4.24 4.63 15.15
CA VAL A 82 5.31 5.38 15.83
C VAL A 82 5.67 4.68 17.13
N LEU A 83 6.95 4.39 17.32
CA LEU A 83 7.49 3.79 18.55
C LEU A 83 7.99 4.87 19.51
N ASP A 84 8.28 4.46 20.74
CA ASP A 84 8.93 5.31 21.75
C ASP A 84 10.20 4.59 22.24
N PRO A 85 11.40 5.14 21.98
CA PRO A 85 11.65 6.36 21.19
C PRO A 85 11.32 6.20 19.69
N ASP A 86 11.02 7.31 19.00
CA ASP A 86 10.76 7.35 17.55
C ASP A 86 12.07 7.51 16.75
N GLU A 87 12.97 6.54 16.88
CA GLU A 87 14.28 6.60 16.24
C GLU A 87 14.65 5.26 15.59
N PRO A 88 15.21 5.24 14.37
CA PRO A 88 15.75 4.03 13.78
C PRO A 88 16.96 3.47 14.55
N HIS A 89 16.96 2.16 14.78
CA HIS A 89 18.06 1.47 15.46
C HIS A 89 18.87 0.62 14.50
N LEU A 90 19.69 1.27 13.65
CA LEU A 90 20.63 0.66 12.69
C LEU A 90 21.43 -0.53 13.25
N GLN A 91 21.58 -0.55 14.57
CA GLN A 91 22.62 -1.22 15.35
C GLN A 91 22.10 -1.68 16.74
N GLY A 92 20.79 -1.56 17.00
CA GLY A 92 20.15 -1.90 18.29
C GLY A 92 20.14 -0.75 19.31
N TRP A 93 19.27 -0.82 20.32
CA TRP A 93 19.08 0.25 21.33
C TRP A 93 20.16 0.30 22.41
N LYS A 94 20.93 -0.78 22.57
CA LYS A 94 22.00 -0.81 23.58
C LYS A 94 23.24 0.00 23.17
N GLY A 95 23.36 0.39 21.90
CA GLY A 95 24.59 0.96 21.37
C GLY A 95 25.75 -0.04 21.44
N ASP A 96 26.96 0.46 21.20
CA ASP A 96 28.20 -0.22 21.56
C ASP A 96 28.36 -0.11 23.09
N THR A 97 27.88 -1.13 23.82
CA THR A 97 27.95 -1.16 25.29
C THR A 97 29.34 -1.47 25.81
N ASN A 98 30.26 -1.89 24.94
CA ASN A 98 31.60 -2.33 25.32
C ASN A 98 32.71 -1.37 24.83
N GLY A 99 32.39 -0.42 23.96
CA GLY A 99 33.29 0.61 23.43
C GLY A 99 34.19 0.17 22.26
N ASP A 100 33.91 -0.97 21.59
CA ASP A 100 34.73 -1.51 20.49
C ASP A 100 34.38 -0.95 19.09
N GLY A 101 33.44 -0.01 19.01
CA GLY A 101 32.89 0.53 17.77
C GLY A 101 31.95 -0.44 17.04
N ILE A 102 31.61 -1.58 17.67
CA ILE A 102 30.68 -2.59 17.21
C ILE A 102 29.46 -2.57 18.16
N PRO A 103 28.28 -2.27 17.64
CA PRO A 103 27.07 -2.25 18.47
C PRO A 103 26.74 -3.63 19.05
N ASP A 104 26.51 -3.66 20.36
CA ASP A 104 26.22 -4.88 21.13
C ASP A 104 24.73 -5.28 21.09
N GLY A 105 23.96 -4.72 20.16
CA GLY A 105 22.51 -4.84 20.10
C GLY A 105 21.99 -5.55 18.86
N ALA A 106 20.94 -6.36 19.04
CA ALA A 106 20.10 -6.79 17.94
C ALA A 106 19.30 -5.58 17.41
N ALA A 107 19.56 -5.19 16.16
CA ALA A 107 18.88 -4.10 15.48
C ALA A 107 17.35 -4.27 15.50
N GLY A 108 16.63 -3.19 15.82
CA GLY A 108 15.17 -3.19 15.96
C GLY A 108 14.63 -3.77 17.27
N THR A 109 15.43 -3.99 18.32
CA THR A 109 14.93 -4.43 19.64
C THR A 109 15.15 -3.37 20.72
N GLY A 110 14.34 -3.41 21.78
CA GLY A 110 14.49 -2.55 22.96
C GLY A 110 13.41 -1.48 23.12
N TYR A 111 12.50 -1.33 22.17
CA TYR A 111 11.34 -0.46 22.38
C TYR A 111 10.53 -0.95 23.59
N GLY A 112 9.73 -0.08 24.20
CA GLY A 112 8.78 -0.51 25.24
C GLY A 112 7.73 -1.51 24.69
N ASN A 113 6.50 -1.48 25.19
CA ASN A 113 5.36 -2.04 24.45
C ASN A 113 4.55 -0.97 23.68
N PRO A 114 5.16 -0.04 22.91
CA PRO A 114 4.47 0.87 22.02
C PRO A 114 3.94 0.08 20.79
N PRO A 115 3.14 0.68 19.91
CA PRO A 115 3.29 2.05 19.42
C PRO A 115 2.56 3.11 20.26
N VAL A 116 3.06 4.36 20.22
CA VAL A 116 2.35 5.57 20.69
C VAL A 116 1.36 6.11 19.65
N LYS A 117 1.52 5.67 18.39
CA LYS A 117 0.55 5.83 17.29
C LYS A 117 0.52 4.55 16.48
N GLU A 118 -0.62 3.89 16.37
CA GLU A 118 -0.76 2.67 15.56
C GLU A 118 -0.78 2.99 14.04
N GLY A 119 -0.33 2.03 13.23
CA GLY A 119 -0.57 2.05 11.79
C GLY A 119 -2.05 1.80 11.50
N THR A 120 -2.61 2.46 10.49
CA THR A 120 -4.07 2.44 10.24
C THR A 120 -4.51 1.39 9.21
N ALA A 121 -3.56 0.72 8.55
CA ALA A 121 -3.86 -0.26 7.49
C ALA A 121 -4.48 -1.55 8.04
N LEU A 122 -3.93 -2.05 9.14
CA LEU A 122 -4.38 -3.25 9.84
C LEU A 122 -4.72 -2.94 11.29
N ALA A 123 -5.76 -3.58 11.79
CA ALA A 123 -6.03 -3.54 13.23
C ALA A 123 -4.94 -4.34 13.97
N PRO A 124 -4.60 -3.94 15.21
CA PRO A 124 -3.70 -4.73 16.04
C PRO A 124 -4.23 -6.16 16.22
N PHE A 125 -3.33 -7.12 16.22
CA PHE A 125 -3.67 -8.53 16.42
C PHE A 125 -2.80 -9.16 17.50
N LYS A 126 -3.21 -10.33 17.98
CA LYS A 126 -2.43 -11.10 18.96
C LYS A 126 -1.56 -12.11 18.26
N PHE A 127 -0.26 -12.09 18.56
CA PHE A 127 0.68 -13.12 18.15
C PHE A 127 1.44 -13.61 19.38
N PHE A 128 1.32 -14.91 19.69
CA PHE A 128 1.77 -15.48 20.97
C PHE A 128 1.30 -14.69 22.20
N GLY A 129 0.06 -14.17 22.17
CA GLY A 129 -0.55 -13.40 23.27
C GLY A 129 -0.12 -11.93 23.36
N VAL A 130 0.87 -11.50 22.57
CA VAL A 130 1.35 -10.11 22.56
C VAL A 130 0.64 -9.30 21.48
N ASN A 131 0.32 -8.04 21.77
CA ASN A 131 -0.20 -7.13 20.76
C ASN A 131 0.87 -6.91 19.68
N THR A 132 0.45 -7.05 18.44
CA THR A 132 1.28 -6.96 17.25
C THR A 132 0.68 -5.89 16.37
N TYR A 133 1.53 -5.02 15.86
CA TYR A 133 1.14 -3.88 15.05
C TYR A 133 1.88 -3.94 13.73
N VAL A 134 1.20 -3.53 12.67
CA VAL A 134 1.80 -3.39 11.34
C VAL A 134 1.77 -1.92 10.96
N GLY A 135 2.87 -1.45 10.38
CA GLY A 135 3.01 -0.10 9.85
C GLY A 135 3.62 -0.13 8.47
N LEU A 136 3.28 0.88 7.67
CA LEU A 136 3.93 1.16 6.39
C LEU A 136 4.86 2.36 6.63
N ASN A 137 6.08 2.08 7.06
CA ASN A 137 7.00 3.07 7.62
C ASN A 137 8.01 3.56 6.56
N PRO A 138 8.20 4.88 6.41
CA PRO A 138 9.12 5.45 5.39
C PRO A 138 10.60 5.25 5.72
N LEU A 139 10.91 5.10 7.00
CA LEU A 139 12.24 4.78 7.52
C LEU A 139 12.11 3.55 8.39
N THR A 140 13.02 2.59 8.22
CA THR A 140 12.91 1.33 8.95
C THR A 140 13.43 1.45 10.36
N TYR A 141 12.66 0.97 11.34
CA TYR A 141 13.10 0.97 12.74
C TYR A 141 14.24 -0.01 13.01
N GLN A 142 14.40 -1.02 12.14
CA GLN A 142 15.45 -2.03 12.27
C GLN A 142 16.75 -1.63 11.55
N ALA A 143 16.71 -1.13 10.32
CA ALA A 143 17.92 -0.84 9.54
C ALA A 143 18.06 0.63 9.12
N GLY A 144 17.16 1.53 9.56
CA GLY A 144 17.14 2.96 9.23
C GLY A 144 17.16 3.27 7.74
N GLY A 145 16.82 2.28 6.91
CA GLY A 145 16.76 2.44 5.47
C GLY A 145 15.47 3.15 5.08
N SER A 146 15.53 3.99 4.05
CA SER A 146 14.31 4.53 3.44
C SER A 146 13.62 3.48 2.60
N ARG A 147 12.28 3.42 2.70
CA ARG A 147 11.41 2.56 1.89
C ARG A 147 10.43 3.43 1.11
N PRO A 148 10.08 3.09 -0.14
CA PRO A 148 9.02 3.77 -0.87
C PRO A 148 7.66 3.53 -0.23
N ALA A 149 6.71 4.41 -0.51
CA ALA A 149 5.31 4.22 -0.14
C ALA A 149 4.74 2.98 -0.87
N PRO A 150 3.73 2.31 -0.27
CA PRO A 150 3.11 1.13 -0.87
C PRO A 150 2.63 1.41 -2.30
N ASN A 151 3.01 0.57 -3.26
CA ASN A 151 2.58 0.69 -4.65
C ASN A 151 2.17 -0.68 -5.21
N VAL A 152 1.23 -0.68 -6.15
CA VAL A 152 0.83 -1.88 -6.88
C VAL A 152 0.86 -1.62 -8.38
N MET A 153 1.47 -2.54 -9.11
CA MET A 153 1.49 -2.58 -10.56
C MET A 153 0.57 -3.72 -11.04
N LEU A 154 -0.36 -3.38 -11.92
CA LEU A 154 -1.21 -4.31 -12.66
C LEU A 154 -0.58 -4.64 -13.99
N ASP A 155 -0.34 -5.91 -14.28
CA ASP A 155 0.15 -6.36 -15.58
C ASP A 155 -1.00 -6.80 -16.48
N LEU A 156 -1.39 -5.91 -17.42
CA LEU A 156 -2.46 -6.19 -18.37
C LEU A 156 -2.07 -7.25 -19.42
N ALA A 157 -0.78 -7.51 -19.62
CA ALA A 157 -0.32 -8.56 -20.51
C ALA A 157 -0.42 -9.96 -19.88
N ALA A 158 -0.50 -10.02 -18.55
CA ALA A 158 -0.62 -11.24 -17.76
C ALA A 158 -2.06 -11.51 -17.28
N CYS A 159 -3.07 -11.10 -18.06
CA CYS A 159 -4.47 -11.39 -17.77
C CYS A 159 -4.91 -12.74 -18.36
N SER A 160 -5.63 -13.52 -17.56
CA SER A 160 -6.37 -14.71 -17.97
C SER A 160 -7.86 -14.51 -17.65
N GLY A 161 -8.64 -14.20 -18.69
CA GLY A 161 -10.03 -13.77 -18.50
C GLY A 161 -10.09 -12.42 -17.80
N SER A 162 -10.79 -12.37 -16.66
CA SER A 162 -10.88 -11.17 -15.81
C SER A 162 -9.78 -11.08 -14.76
N SER A 163 -9.00 -12.14 -14.53
CA SER A 163 -7.96 -12.15 -13.51
C SER A 163 -6.62 -11.75 -14.13
N CYS A 164 -5.99 -10.71 -13.59
CA CYS A 164 -4.73 -10.16 -14.05
C CYS A 164 -3.67 -10.25 -12.95
N ALA A 165 -2.42 -10.53 -13.32
CA ALA A 165 -1.33 -10.53 -12.36
C ALA A 165 -1.07 -9.11 -11.81
N ILE A 166 -0.79 -9.03 -10.52
CA ILE A 166 -0.35 -7.81 -9.85
C ILE A 166 0.96 -8.06 -9.09
N THR A 167 1.79 -7.04 -9.01
CA THR A 167 2.97 -7.00 -8.14
C THR A 167 2.88 -5.79 -7.21
N ALA A 168 3.28 -5.95 -5.95
CA ALA A 168 3.20 -4.89 -4.96
C ALA A 168 4.54 -4.62 -4.29
N GLU A 169 4.92 -3.35 -4.26
CA GLU A 169 6.05 -2.83 -3.51
C GLU A 169 5.59 -2.51 -2.09
N PHE A 170 5.84 -3.45 -1.16
CA PHE A 170 5.50 -3.33 0.26
C PHE A 170 6.73 -3.44 1.17
N SER A 171 7.92 -3.03 0.70
CA SER A 171 9.14 -3.03 1.53
C SER A 171 9.06 -2.11 2.76
N ALA A 172 8.14 -1.15 2.77
CA ALA A 172 7.81 -0.32 3.95
C ALA A 172 7.03 -1.07 5.05
N TRP A 173 6.61 -2.32 4.81
CA TRP A 173 5.85 -3.11 5.77
C TRP A 173 6.73 -3.54 6.95
N GLU A 174 6.42 -2.99 8.12
CA GLU A 174 7.08 -3.28 9.37
C GLU A 174 6.12 -3.87 10.39
N VAL A 175 6.65 -4.70 11.27
CA VAL A 175 5.92 -5.31 12.37
C VAL A 175 6.56 -4.94 13.69
N MET A 176 5.76 -4.44 14.62
CA MET A 176 6.14 -4.27 16.01
C MET A 176 5.54 -5.41 16.85
N TRP A 177 6.39 -6.14 17.55
CA TRP A 177 6.02 -7.21 18.47
C TRP A 177 6.95 -7.21 19.69
N ASN A 178 6.39 -7.10 20.89
CA ASN A 178 7.09 -7.27 22.18
C ASN A 178 8.41 -6.48 22.28
N GLY A 179 8.38 -5.16 22.07
CA GLY A 179 9.60 -4.35 22.13
C GLY A 179 10.54 -4.50 20.92
N SER A 180 10.11 -5.20 19.86
CA SER A 180 10.92 -5.46 18.68
C SER A 180 10.21 -5.07 17.39
N ALA A 181 10.83 -4.21 16.60
CA ALA A 181 10.45 -3.86 15.24
C ALA A 181 11.19 -4.74 14.24
N PHE A 182 10.45 -5.29 13.30
CA PHE A 182 10.93 -6.18 12.26
C PHE A 182 10.51 -5.64 10.91
N GLU A 183 11.47 -5.52 9.99
CA GLU A 183 11.11 -5.35 8.58
C GLU A 183 10.48 -6.66 8.10
N GLN A 184 9.24 -6.60 7.62
CA GLN A 184 8.45 -7.78 7.25
C GLN A 184 7.82 -7.68 5.85
N GLY A 185 8.17 -6.63 5.11
CA GLY A 185 7.90 -6.55 3.68
C GLY A 185 8.52 -7.70 2.88
N PRO A 186 8.14 -7.82 1.59
CA PRO A 186 8.60 -8.90 0.73
C PRO A 186 10.13 -8.92 0.67
N ARG A 187 10.75 -10.00 1.14
CA ARG A 187 12.21 -10.16 1.10
C ARG A 187 12.58 -11.65 1.06
N PRO A 188 13.67 -12.02 0.38
CA PRO A 188 14.05 -13.40 0.19
C PRO A 188 14.42 -14.08 1.51
N ASP A 189 14.48 -15.40 1.46
CA ASP A 189 15.09 -16.18 2.52
C ASP A 189 16.61 -15.95 2.45
N LYS A 190 17.16 -15.32 3.50
CA LYS A 190 18.51 -14.74 3.69
C LYS A 190 18.53 -13.23 3.40
N ASP A 191 19.56 -12.52 3.89
CA ASP A 191 19.78 -11.05 3.82
C ASP A 191 19.85 -10.45 2.39
N GLY A 192 19.15 -11.01 1.40
CA GLY A 192 19.00 -10.45 0.07
C GLY A 192 18.07 -9.24 0.04
N PRO A 193 18.01 -8.53 -1.11
CA PRO A 193 17.23 -7.31 -1.26
C PRO A 193 15.73 -7.58 -1.16
N PHE A 194 14.94 -6.56 -0.78
CA PHE A 194 13.48 -6.66 -0.82
C PHE A 194 12.99 -7.04 -2.21
N GLY A 195 12.05 -7.97 -2.25
CA GLY A 195 11.31 -8.34 -3.45
C GLY A 195 9.99 -7.59 -3.55
N LEU A 196 9.12 -8.06 -4.44
CA LEU A 196 7.74 -7.60 -4.54
C LEU A 196 6.81 -8.70 -4.03
N ALA A 197 5.69 -8.31 -3.42
CA ALA A 197 4.57 -9.23 -3.24
C ALA A 197 3.92 -9.48 -4.61
N THR A 198 3.33 -10.65 -4.78
CA THR A 198 2.73 -11.05 -6.05
C THR A 198 1.34 -11.62 -5.82
N GLY A 199 0.49 -11.52 -6.83
CA GLY A 199 -0.84 -12.08 -6.74
C GLY A 199 -1.71 -11.69 -7.93
N THR A 200 -3.02 -11.59 -7.70
CA THR A 200 -3.99 -11.36 -8.78
C THR A 200 -5.03 -10.32 -8.41
N LEU A 201 -5.57 -9.64 -9.42
CA LEU A 201 -6.72 -8.75 -9.36
C LEU A 201 -7.74 -9.20 -10.41
N ASP A 202 -8.95 -9.51 -9.99
CA ASP A 202 -10.07 -9.70 -10.90
C ASP A 202 -10.66 -8.33 -11.27
N ILE A 203 -10.54 -7.93 -12.53
CA ILE A 203 -10.93 -6.58 -13.00
C ILE A 203 -12.45 -6.35 -13.06
N ASN A 204 -13.27 -7.41 -12.96
CA ASN A 204 -14.73 -7.28 -12.98
C ASN A 204 -15.28 -7.05 -11.57
N THR A 205 -14.74 -7.77 -10.59
CA THR A 205 -15.17 -7.73 -9.19
C THR A 205 -14.29 -6.84 -8.32
N LEU A 206 -13.12 -6.46 -8.83
CA LEU A 206 -12.04 -5.77 -8.12
C LEU A 206 -11.51 -6.56 -6.91
N ALA A 207 -11.80 -7.85 -6.82
CA ALA A 207 -11.25 -8.72 -5.79
C ALA A 207 -9.77 -8.98 -6.06
N TYR A 208 -8.93 -8.89 -5.03
CA TYR A 208 -7.50 -9.12 -5.16
C TYR A 208 -6.98 -10.08 -4.09
N SER A 209 -5.85 -10.72 -4.40
CA SER A 209 -5.01 -11.46 -3.45
C SER A 209 -3.55 -11.09 -3.69
N LEU A 210 -2.78 -10.97 -2.60
CA LEU A 210 -1.34 -10.73 -2.62
C LEU A 210 -0.66 -11.60 -1.57
N ASP A 211 0.43 -12.23 -1.98
CA ASP A 211 1.24 -13.11 -1.15
C ASP A 211 2.70 -12.66 -1.18
N TRP A 212 3.38 -12.77 -0.04
CA TRP A 212 4.83 -12.69 0.01
C TRP A 212 5.42 -13.47 1.17
N SER A 213 6.68 -13.85 1.02
CA SER A 213 7.52 -14.30 2.11
C SER A 213 8.41 -13.17 2.62
N SER A 214 8.78 -13.29 3.89
CA SER A 214 9.76 -12.44 4.55
C SER A 214 10.55 -13.30 5.52
N GLN A 215 11.86 -13.16 5.64
CA GLN A 215 12.62 -13.84 6.69
C GLN A 215 12.92 -12.88 7.82
N ILE A 216 12.53 -13.12 9.07
CA ILE A 216 12.83 -12.22 10.20
C ILE A 216 14.35 -12.12 10.43
N LYS A 217 14.85 -10.90 10.57
CA LYS A 217 16.24 -10.61 10.91
C LYS A 217 16.34 -10.17 12.35
N ASN A 218 17.30 -10.71 13.09
CA ASN A 218 17.56 -10.42 14.50
C ASN A 218 16.35 -10.65 15.43
N GLY A 219 16.53 -10.35 16.72
CA GLY A 219 15.49 -10.51 17.74
C GLY A 219 15.10 -11.97 18.02
N PRO A 220 14.00 -12.19 18.75
CA PRO A 220 13.60 -13.53 19.22
C PRO A 220 13.24 -14.54 18.13
N PHE A 221 12.96 -14.06 16.92
CA PHE A 221 12.56 -14.88 15.78
C PHE A 221 13.60 -14.85 14.64
N ASN A 222 14.87 -14.55 14.95
CA ASN A 222 15.92 -14.44 13.95
C ASN A 222 16.00 -15.68 13.03
N GLY A 223 16.02 -15.44 11.72
CA GLY A 223 16.10 -16.45 10.67
C GLY A 223 14.77 -17.16 10.35
N VAL A 224 13.70 -16.89 11.10
CA VAL A 224 12.41 -17.56 10.91
C VAL A 224 11.66 -16.96 9.72
N PRO A 225 11.20 -17.78 8.75
CA PRO A 225 10.37 -17.29 7.66
C PRO A 225 8.95 -16.97 8.15
N ALA A 226 8.44 -15.88 7.61
CA ALA A 226 7.11 -15.34 7.75
C ALA A 226 6.46 -15.30 6.36
N PHE A 227 5.17 -15.56 6.34
CA PHE A 227 4.34 -15.59 5.15
C PHE A 227 3.12 -14.71 5.40
N TRP A 228 2.87 -13.84 4.45
CA TRP A 228 1.77 -12.91 4.47
C TRP A 228 0.87 -13.19 3.30
N HIS A 229 -0.43 -13.20 3.59
CA HIS A 229 -1.48 -13.24 2.61
C HIS A 229 -2.46 -12.13 2.94
N ILE A 230 -2.70 -11.26 1.98
CA ILE A 230 -3.74 -10.25 2.09
C ILE A 230 -4.68 -10.36 0.90
N GLU A 231 -5.96 -10.28 1.17
CA GLU A 231 -7.01 -10.28 0.17
C GLU A 231 -8.11 -9.30 0.54
N GLY A 232 -8.86 -8.88 -0.47
CA GLY A 232 -9.96 -7.94 -0.29
C GLY A 232 -10.41 -7.37 -1.62
N THR A 233 -10.84 -6.11 -1.61
CA THR A 233 -11.33 -5.40 -2.79
C THR A 233 -10.51 -4.14 -3.04
N TYR A 234 -10.09 -3.95 -4.27
CA TYR A 234 -9.47 -2.72 -4.72
C TYR A 234 -10.53 -1.62 -4.93
N ILE A 235 -10.36 -0.50 -4.26
CA ILE A 235 -11.18 0.70 -4.41
C ILE A 235 -10.33 1.76 -5.13
N PRO A 236 -10.55 2.00 -6.44
CA PRO A 236 -9.82 3.02 -7.17
C PRO A 236 -10.16 4.41 -6.63
N VAL A 237 -9.19 5.34 -6.59
CA VAL A 237 -9.53 6.75 -6.46
C VAL A 237 -10.32 7.16 -7.70
N SER A 238 -11.54 7.67 -7.52
CA SER A 238 -12.27 8.27 -8.63
C SER A 238 -11.48 9.50 -9.08
N ALA A 239 -10.79 9.41 -10.21
CA ALA A 239 -10.27 10.61 -10.87
C ALA A 239 -11.46 11.57 -11.03
N VAL A 240 -11.39 12.76 -10.43
CA VAL A 240 -12.44 13.77 -10.56
C VAL A 240 -12.73 13.91 -12.05
N PRO A 241 -13.97 13.67 -12.51
CA PRO A 241 -14.29 13.75 -13.92
C PRO A 241 -13.83 15.12 -14.44
N ILE A 242 -12.93 15.10 -15.42
CA ILE A 242 -12.37 16.28 -16.09
C ILE A 242 -13.44 17.34 -16.45
N PRO A 243 -14.71 16.99 -16.78
CA PRO A 243 -15.75 17.99 -16.98
C PRO A 243 -15.96 18.91 -15.76
N ALA A 244 -15.98 18.38 -14.54
CA ALA A 244 -16.24 19.18 -13.33
C ALA A 244 -15.08 20.13 -13.01
N ALA A 245 -13.83 19.66 -13.16
CA ALA A 245 -12.66 20.51 -13.01
C ALA A 245 -12.63 21.62 -14.07
N ALA A 246 -12.89 21.29 -15.34
CA ALA A 246 -13.00 22.28 -16.40
C ALA A 246 -14.13 23.29 -16.14
N TRP A 247 -15.29 22.84 -15.64
CA TRP A 247 -16.39 23.73 -15.25
C TRP A 247 -16.02 24.66 -14.09
N LEU A 248 -15.31 24.18 -13.08
CA LEU A 248 -14.83 25.00 -11.95
C LEU A 248 -13.77 26.01 -12.38
N PHE A 249 -12.81 25.61 -13.21
CA PHE A 249 -11.79 26.51 -13.76
C PHE A 249 -12.42 27.58 -14.68
N CYS A 250 -13.33 27.17 -15.57
CA CYS A 250 -14.00 28.09 -16.49
C CYS A 250 -14.95 29.06 -15.78
N SER A 251 -15.72 28.59 -14.79
CA SER A 251 -16.62 29.46 -14.01
C SER A 251 -15.84 30.42 -13.09
N GLY A 252 -14.75 29.96 -12.48
CA GLY A 252 -13.85 30.81 -11.70
C GLY A 252 -13.21 31.92 -12.55
N LEU A 253 -12.72 31.58 -13.75
CA LEU A 253 -12.13 32.55 -14.68
C LEU A 253 -13.16 33.57 -15.20
N ALA A 254 -14.38 33.12 -15.54
CA ALA A 254 -15.46 34.01 -15.95
C ALA A 254 -15.90 34.97 -14.83
N GLY A 255 -15.96 34.49 -13.59
CA GLY A 255 -16.21 35.32 -12.40
C GLY A 255 -15.14 36.40 -12.22
N LEU A 256 -13.86 36.04 -12.37
CA LEU A 256 -12.75 36.98 -12.25
C LEU A 256 -12.79 38.09 -13.31
N LEU A 257 -13.09 37.73 -14.56
CA LEU A 257 -13.23 38.70 -15.66
C LEU A 257 -14.42 39.66 -15.45
N THR A 258 -15.50 39.16 -14.87
CA THR A 258 -16.68 39.99 -14.53
C THR A 258 -16.36 40.99 -13.43
N VAL A 259 -15.58 40.61 -12.42
CA VAL A 259 -15.11 41.51 -11.35
C VAL A 259 -14.11 42.54 -11.88
N CYS A 260 -13.16 42.13 -12.74
CA CYS A 260 -12.20 43.04 -13.36
C CYS A 260 -12.88 44.12 -14.21
N ARG A 261 -13.91 43.76 -14.99
CA ARG A 261 -14.70 44.75 -15.75
C ARG A 261 -15.43 45.76 -14.87
N ARG A 262 -15.88 45.34 -13.67
CA ARG A 262 -16.63 46.21 -12.76
C ARG A 262 -15.75 47.24 -12.03
N ARG A 263 -14.44 47.02 -11.93
CA ARG A 263 -13.51 47.99 -11.31
C ARG A 263 -13.00 49.07 -12.27
N ILE A 264 -12.95 48.81 -13.56
CA ILE A 264 -12.43 49.77 -14.55
C ILE A 264 -13.46 50.88 -14.86
N GLY A 265 -14.75 50.64 -14.64
CA GLY A 265 -15.80 51.64 -14.85
C GLY A 265 -16.02 52.63 -13.69
N LYS A 266 -15.11 52.71 -12.72
CA LYS A 266 -15.27 53.55 -11.51
C LYS A 266 -14.19 54.62 -11.30
N THR A 267 -13.46 54.95 -12.35
CA THR A 267 -12.59 56.13 -12.39
C THR A 267 -13.17 57.13 -13.37
N ASP A 268 -13.84 58.14 -12.81
CA ASP A 268 -13.82 59.55 -13.21
C ASP A 268 -15.21 60.22 -13.23
N SER A 269 -15.50 60.92 -12.13
CA SER A 269 -16.30 62.15 -12.14
C SER A 269 -15.88 63.01 -10.93
N ILE A 270 -14.84 63.84 -11.11
CA ILE A 270 -14.71 65.15 -10.44
C ILE A 270 -14.94 66.19 -11.53
#